data_AF-A0A7S0WW60-F1
#
_entry.id   AF-A0A7S0WW60-F1
#
_cell.length_a   1.000
_cell.length_b   1.000
_cell.length_c   1.000
_cell.angle_alpha   90.00
_cell.angle_beta   90.00
_cell.angle_gamma   90.00
#
_symmetry.space_group_name_H-M   'P 1'
#
loop_
_entity.id
_entity.type
_entity.pdbx_description
1 polymer ?
#
loop_
_entity_poly.entity_id
_entity_poly.type
_entity_poly.pdbx_seq_one_letter_code
_entity_poly.pdbx_strand_id
1 'polypeptide(L)'
;LCRPAADLGDGDAEYMLEDLKDMTVWLCGPMRALFIHRIQNCQIYSGPVKGSMLIEDVRNCSVMVAAHQIRIHAAIETDFYLQVRSNPIVEHCSGVRVAPYEMYYTGLQRHRREAGLSDSNDLWQQVHDFGWLRATASPNWSVLPAGKRK
;
A
#
# COMPACT_ATOMS: atom_id res chain seq x y z
N LEU A 1 -8.90 10.23 -15.52
CA LEU A 1 -7.83 11.06 -16.10
C LEU A 1 -6.84 11.34 -14.98
N CYS A 2 -5.70 10.63 -14.94
CA CYS A 2 -4.60 10.99 -14.06
C CYS A 2 -4.27 12.46 -14.31
N ARG A 3 -4.49 13.34 -13.33
CA ARG A 3 -3.63 14.52 -13.26
C ARG A 3 -2.23 13.96 -13.04
N PRO A 4 -1.21 14.42 -13.78
CA PRO A 4 0.15 14.00 -13.50
C PRO A 4 0.47 14.53 -12.10
N ALA A 5 0.27 13.72 -11.07
CA ALA A 5 1.10 13.89 -9.91
C ALA A 5 2.51 13.76 -10.44
N ALA A 6 3.30 14.78 -10.12
CA ALA A 6 4.63 15.04 -10.61
C ALA A 6 5.37 13.75 -10.96
N ASP A 7 6.00 13.69 -12.12
CA ASP A 7 7.01 12.68 -12.42
C ASP A 7 7.98 12.70 -11.22
N LEU A 8 7.91 11.69 -10.34
CA LEU A 8 8.49 11.76 -9.01
C LEU A 8 10.00 11.53 -9.08
N GLY A 9 10.76 12.51 -9.58
CA GLY A 9 12.23 12.57 -9.49
C GLY A 9 12.98 11.25 -9.77
N ASP A 10 14.14 11.11 -9.14
CA ASP A 10 15.00 9.91 -9.18
C ASP A 10 14.69 8.88 -8.08
N GLY A 11 13.66 9.15 -7.27
CA GLY A 11 13.16 8.27 -6.22
C GLY A 11 13.91 8.35 -4.90
N ASP A 12 14.63 9.44 -4.64
CA ASP A 12 15.29 9.67 -3.34
C ASP A 12 14.47 10.59 -2.40
N ALA A 13 13.38 11.13 -2.91
CA ALA A 13 12.42 11.95 -2.16
C ALA A 13 11.44 11.10 -1.34
N GLU A 14 10.96 11.69 -0.25
CA GLU A 14 9.86 11.17 0.56
C GLU A 14 8.61 12.01 0.34
N TYR A 15 7.45 11.38 0.44
CA TYR A 15 6.17 12.03 0.23
C TYR A 15 5.21 11.70 1.36
N MET A 16 4.31 12.64 1.65
CA MET A 16 3.23 12.48 2.60
C MET A 16 1.90 12.78 1.91
N LEU A 17 0.95 11.87 2.04
CA LEU A 17 -0.45 12.09 1.70
C LEU A 17 -1.20 12.24 3.03
N GLU A 18 -1.81 13.41 3.25
CA GLU A 18 -2.54 13.69 4.48
C GLU A 18 -3.88 14.39 4.24
N ASP A 19 -4.84 14.14 5.13
CA ASP A 19 -6.14 14.83 5.19
C ASP A 19 -6.93 14.78 3.87
N LEU A 20 -6.87 13.63 3.19
CA LEU A 20 -7.57 13.43 1.93
C LEU A 20 -8.89 12.71 2.15
N LYS A 21 -9.95 13.27 1.56
CA LYS A 21 -11.29 12.71 1.61
C LYS A 21 -11.97 12.74 0.25
N ASP A 22 -12.60 11.62 -0.11
CA ASP A 22 -13.38 11.48 -1.36
C ASP A 22 -12.53 11.76 -2.63
N MET A 23 -11.26 11.33 -2.63
CA MET A 23 -10.29 11.60 -3.69
C MET A 23 -9.77 10.33 -4.38
N THR A 24 -9.29 10.50 -5.60
CA THR A 24 -8.42 9.51 -6.27
C THR A 24 -7.04 10.13 -6.49
N VAL A 25 -6.01 9.50 -5.94
CA VAL A 25 -4.62 9.96 -5.98
C VAL A 25 -3.78 8.95 -6.74
N TRP A 26 -2.92 9.46 -7.62
CA TRP A 26 -1.93 8.67 -8.35
C TRP A 26 -0.57 9.26 -8.02
N LEU A 27 0.41 8.46 -7.64
CA LEU A 27 1.80 8.84 -7.44
C LEU A 27 2.63 8.00 -8.42
N CYS A 28 2.97 8.58 -9.56
CA CYS A 28 3.66 7.86 -10.64
C CYS A 28 5.16 8.16 -10.61
N GLY A 29 5.91 7.28 -9.96
CA GLY A 29 7.37 7.36 -9.92
C GLY A 29 7.95 6.59 -8.74
N PRO A 30 9.28 6.46 -8.68
CA PRO A 30 9.95 5.86 -7.53
C PRO A 30 9.97 6.84 -6.35
N MET A 31 10.03 6.32 -5.12
CA MET A 31 10.12 7.12 -3.90
C MET A 31 11.04 6.43 -2.89
N ARG A 32 11.61 7.20 -1.96
CA ARG A 32 12.42 6.65 -0.86
C ARG A 32 11.53 6.13 0.27
N ALA A 33 10.54 6.93 0.67
CA ALA A 33 9.51 6.57 1.64
C ALA A 33 8.17 7.24 1.28
N LEU A 34 7.07 6.65 1.74
CA LEU A 34 5.74 7.21 1.58
C LEU A 34 4.95 7.07 2.88
N PHE A 35 4.45 8.19 3.37
CA PHE A 35 3.59 8.30 4.55
C PHE A 35 2.16 8.61 4.10
N ILE A 36 1.19 7.84 4.61
CA ILE A 36 -0.22 8.01 4.29
C ILE A 36 -0.97 8.15 5.60
N HIS A 37 -1.63 9.29 5.83
CA HIS A 37 -2.23 9.60 7.13
C HIS A 37 -3.60 10.28 7.01
N ARG A 38 -4.57 9.88 7.82
CA ARG A 38 -5.93 10.48 7.86
C ARG A 38 -6.59 10.52 6.48
N ILE A 39 -6.79 9.34 5.90
CA ILE A 39 -7.37 9.18 4.57
C ILE A 39 -8.75 8.52 4.68
N GLN A 40 -9.75 9.10 4.03
CA GLN A 40 -11.11 8.59 4.08
C GLN A 40 -11.77 8.52 2.69
N ASN A 41 -12.42 7.41 2.37
CA ASN A 41 -13.17 7.23 1.12
C ASN A 41 -12.33 7.47 -0.15
N CYS A 42 -11.04 7.16 -0.11
CA CYS A 42 -10.12 7.46 -1.21
C CYS A 42 -9.66 6.21 -1.96
N GLN A 43 -9.17 6.44 -3.17
CA GLN A 43 -8.39 5.48 -3.95
C GLN A 43 -6.98 6.03 -4.11
N ILE A 44 -5.97 5.31 -3.63
CA ILE A 44 -4.56 5.71 -3.71
C ILE A 44 -3.83 4.69 -4.56
N TYR A 45 -3.13 5.17 -5.57
CA TYR A 45 -2.25 4.37 -6.42
C TYR A 45 -0.85 4.94 -6.34
N SER A 46 0.13 4.10 -6.01
CA SER A 46 1.51 4.52 -5.82
C SER A 46 2.46 3.65 -6.60
N GLY A 47 3.44 4.31 -7.21
CA GLY A 47 4.65 3.67 -7.70
C GLY A 47 5.51 3.07 -6.58
N PRO A 48 6.62 2.41 -6.95
CA PRO A 48 7.46 1.66 -6.02
C PRO A 48 8.20 2.55 -5.01
N VAL A 49 8.20 2.12 -3.75
CA VAL A 49 8.94 2.75 -2.66
C VAL A 49 10.17 1.89 -2.34
N LYS A 50 11.37 2.48 -2.46
CA LYS A 50 12.67 1.80 -2.21
C LYS A 50 12.83 1.38 -0.75
N GLY A 51 12.18 2.08 0.17
CA GLY A 51 12.27 1.84 1.61
C GLY A 51 10.95 1.39 2.23
N SER A 52 10.54 2.10 3.28
CA SER A 52 9.37 1.77 4.08
C SER A 52 8.18 2.65 3.73
N MET A 53 6.99 2.11 4.04
CA MET A 53 5.75 2.86 4.08
C MET A 53 5.10 2.75 5.45
N LEU A 54 4.59 3.88 5.93
CA LEU A 54 3.73 3.94 7.10
C LEU A 54 2.36 4.47 6.66
N ILE A 55 1.33 3.69 6.96
CA ILE A 55 -0.06 3.98 6.63
C ILE A 55 -0.84 4.04 7.94
N GLU A 56 -1.43 5.19 8.25
CA GLU A 56 -2.08 5.44 9.54
C GLU A 56 -3.46 6.12 9.38
N ASP A 57 -4.44 5.69 10.17
CA ASP A 57 -5.81 6.23 10.19
C ASP A 57 -6.43 6.31 8.78
N VAL A 58 -6.63 5.14 8.17
CA VAL A 58 -7.18 4.99 6.82
C VAL A 58 -8.51 4.26 6.88
N ARG A 59 -9.56 4.84 6.28
CA ARG A 59 -10.93 4.32 6.41
C ARG A 59 -11.66 4.25 5.08
N ASN A 60 -12.31 3.12 4.80
CA ASN A 60 -13.13 2.92 3.59
C ASN A 60 -12.36 3.26 2.31
N CYS A 61 -11.11 2.81 2.20
CA CYS A 61 -10.22 3.15 1.09
C CYS A 61 -9.84 1.93 0.23
N SER A 62 -9.26 2.23 -0.94
CA SER A 62 -8.49 1.26 -1.72
C SER A 62 -7.09 1.82 -1.93
N VAL A 63 -6.07 1.12 -1.48
CA VAL A 63 -4.68 1.59 -1.47
C VAL A 63 -3.78 0.57 -2.17
N MET A 64 -3.25 0.95 -3.33
CA MET A 64 -2.38 0.12 -4.18
C MET A 64 -0.95 0.63 -4.14
N VAL A 65 -0.08 -0.11 -3.45
CA VAL A 65 1.26 0.33 -3.07
C VAL A 65 2.29 -0.80 -3.15
N ALA A 66 3.55 -0.45 -3.42
CA ALA A 66 4.66 -1.39 -3.46
C ALA A 66 5.84 -0.83 -2.66
N ALA A 67 6.40 -1.58 -1.73
CA ALA A 67 7.51 -1.12 -0.87
C ALA A 67 8.36 -2.28 -0.36
N HIS A 68 9.50 -2.01 0.28
CA HIS A 68 10.23 -3.09 0.96
C HIS A 68 9.51 -3.53 2.23
N GLN A 69 9.10 -2.55 3.04
CA GLN A 69 8.35 -2.77 4.27
C GLN A 69 7.08 -1.91 4.28
N ILE A 70 5.96 -2.48 4.73
CA ILE A 70 4.70 -1.77 4.90
C ILE A 70 4.19 -1.99 6.31
N ARG A 71 3.92 -0.89 7.01
CA ARG A 71 3.26 -0.88 8.32
C ARG A 71 1.94 -0.14 8.21
N ILE A 72 0.87 -0.77 8.69
CA ILE A 72 -0.49 -0.27 8.63
C ILE A 72 -1.02 -0.20 10.05
N HIS A 73 -1.38 1.00 10.50
CA HIS A 73 -1.89 1.26 11.82
C HIS A 73 -3.28 1.91 11.72
N ALA A 74 -4.22 1.47 12.55
CA ALA A 74 -5.56 2.06 12.63
C ALA A 74 -6.33 2.11 11.29
N ALA A 75 -6.29 1.03 10.49
CA ALA A 75 -7.04 0.94 9.23
C ALA A 75 -8.40 0.25 9.41
N ILE A 76 -9.45 0.80 8.78
CA ILE A 76 -10.83 0.30 8.87
C ILE A 76 -11.42 0.10 7.48
N GLU A 77 -12.00 -1.07 7.21
CA GLU A 77 -12.74 -1.38 5.96
C GLU A 77 -11.96 -0.97 4.70
N THR A 78 -10.68 -1.34 4.63
CA THR A 78 -9.77 -0.85 3.58
C THR A 78 -9.09 -2.00 2.84
N ASP A 79 -9.05 -1.87 1.51
CA ASP A 79 -8.40 -2.82 0.62
C ASP A 79 -6.99 -2.36 0.29
N PHE A 80 -6.02 -3.23 0.55
CA PHE A 80 -4.61 -2.98 0.27
C PHE A 80 -4.11 -3.91 -0.83
N TYR A 81 -3.65 -3.35 -1.94
CA TYR A 81 -3.04 -4.08 -3.05
C TYR A 81 -1.53 -3.92 -2.93
N LEU A 82 -0.85 -4.98 -2.53
CA LEU A 82 0.50 -4.92 -1.99
C LEU A 82 1.50 -5.68 -2.84
N GLN A 83 2.69 -5.11 -3.01
CA GLN A 83 3.91 -5.84 -3.30
C GLN A 83 4.93 -5.48 -2.24
N VAL A 84 5.52 -6.50 -1.60
CA VAL A 84 6.41 -6.31 -0.46
C VAL A 84 7.64 -7.20 -0.54
N ARG A 85 8.71 -6.84 0.18
CA ARG A 85 9.88 -7.70 0.41
C ARG A 85 9.93 -8.33 1.80
N SER A 86 9.04 -7.90 2.69
CA SER A 86 8.83 -8.47 4.01
C SER A 86 7.33 -8.55 4.29
N ASN A 87 6.95 -9.39 5.25
CA ASN A 87 5.59 -9.54 5.73
C ASN A 87 5.01 -8.17 6.13
N PRO A 88 3.85 -7.74 5.58
CA PRO A 88 3.20 -6.51 6.00
C PRO A 88 2.79 -6.62 7.46
N ILE A 89 2.89 -5.51 8.20
CA ILE A 89 2.47 -5.47 9.61
C ILE A 89 1.19 -4.64 9.70
N VAL A 90 0.17 -5.20 10.36
CA VAL A 90 -1.05 -4.48 10.72
C VAL A 90 -1.15 -4.37 12.25
N GLU A 91 -1.72 -3.28 12.73
CA GLU A 91 -1.96 -3.05 14.16
C GLU A 91 -3.19 -2.13 14.34
N HIS A 92 -4.05 -2.43 15.31
CA HIS A 92 -5.30 -1.69 15.54
C HIS A 92 -6.23 -1.58 14.31
N CYS A 93 -6.19 -2.58 13.42
CA CYS A 93 -6.98 -2.62 12.20
C CYS A 93 -8.28 -3.43 12.35
N SER A 94 -9.25 -3.18 11.46
CA SER A 94 -10.46 -4.02 11.32
C SER A 94 -11.00 -3.98 9.89
N GLY A 95 -11.51 -5.10 9.38
CA GLY A 95 -12.04 -5.15 8.01
C GLY A 95 -10.97 -4.91 6.92
N VAL A 96 -9.70 -5.15 7.22
CA VAL A 96 -8.60 -5.02 6.24
C VAL A 96 -8.63 -6.19 5.26
N ARG A 97 -8.43 -5.92 3.98
CA ARG A 97 -8.29 -6.99 2.97
C ARG A 97 -7.05 -6.75 2.13
N VAL A 98 -6.27 -7.80 1.89
CA VAL A 98 -5.03 -7.71 1.08
C VAL A 98 -5.17 -8.41 -0.26
N ALA A 99 -4.55 -7.85 -1.29
CA ALA A 99 -4.53 -8.33 -2.66
C ALA A 99 -3.14 -8.12 -3.27
N PRO A 100 -2.78 -8.79 -4.39
CA PRO A 100 -1.55 -8.49 -5.10
C PRO A 100 -1.59 -7.09 -5.72
N TYR A 101 -0.44 -6.43 -5.80
CA TYR A 101 -0.27 -5.15 -6.51
C TYR A 101 -0.34 -5.32 -8.03
N GLU A 102 -1.25 -4.59 -8.67
CA GLU A 102 -1.55 -4.71 -10.11
C GLU A 102 -1.57 -3.35 -10.83
N MET A 103 -0.81 -2.36 -10.33
CA MET A 103 -0.76 -1.02 -10.94
C MET A 103 -0.13 -1.06 -12.34
N TYR A 104 -0.53 -0.13 -13.20
CA TYR A 104 0.09 0.10 -14.50
C TYR A 104 0.31 1.59 -14.74
N TYR A 105 1.54 1.96 -15.13
CA TYR A 105 1.87 3.26 -15.75
C TYR A 105 3.20 3.16 -16.52
N THR A 106 3.43 4.10 -17.43
CA THR A 106 4.66 4.18 -18.22
C THR A 106 5.89 4.31 -17.31
N GLY A 107 6.83 3.38 -17.39
CA GLY A 107 8.04 3.38 -16.57
C GLY A 107 7.98 2.54 -15.29
N LEU A 108 6.81 2.03 -14.89
CA LEU A 108 6.66 1.22 -13.67
C LEU A 108 7.65 0.05 -13.59
N GLN A 109 7.86 -0.68 -14.68
CA GLN A 109 8.79 -1.82 -14.69
C GLN A 109 10.24 -1.40 -14.43
N ARG A 110 10.65 -0.23 -14.93
CA ARG A 110 11.96 0.36 -14.65
C ARG A 110 12.04 0.77 -13.17
N HIS A 111 11.06 1.51 -12.67
CA HIS A 111 11.03 1.96 -11.28
C HIS A 111 10.99 0.79 -10.29
N ARG A 112 10.30 -0.32 -10.62
CA ARG A 112 10.30 -1.55 -9.81
C ARG A 112 11.68 -2.17 -9.75
N ARG A 113 12.40 -2.26 -10.86
CA ARG A 113 13.78 -2.76 -10.86
C ARG A 113 14.71 -1.88 -10.04
N GLU A 114 14.64 -0.56 -10.23
CA GLU A 114 15.45 0.42 -9.48
C GLU A 114 15.15 0.39 -7.98
N ALA A 115 13.91 0.11 -7.60
CA ALA A 115 13.51 -0.09 -6.21
C ALA A 115 13.74 -1.51 -5.69
N GLY A 116 14.33 -2.43 -6.47
CA GLY A 116 14.52 -3.81 -6.02
C GLY A 116 13.22 -4.59 -5.75
N LEU A 117 12.14 -4.23 -6.46
CA LEU A 117 10.79 -4.80 -6.40
C LEU A 117 10.43 -5.48 -7.73
N SER A 118 11.40 -6.08 -8.43
CA SER A 118 11.18 -6.79 -9.69
C SER A 118 10.43 -8.11 -9.52
N ASP A 119 10.67 -8.79 -8.39
CA ASP A 119 10.27 -10.18 -8.25
C ASP A 119 8.85 -10.31 -7.71
N SER A 120 8.06 -11.20 -8.32
CA SER A 120 6.79 -11.65 -7.77
C SER A 120 7.05 -12.57 -6.59
N ASN A 121 6.36 -12.32 -5.48
CA ASN A 121 6.37 -13.19 -4.32
C ASN A 121 4.97 -13.18 -3.67
N ASP A 122 4.77 -14.09 -2.72
CA ASP A 122 3.51 -14.23 -1.99
C ASP A 122 3.58 -13.65 -0.57
N LEU A 123 4.54 -12.75 -0.28
CA LEU A 123 4.68 -12.14 1.04
C LEU A 123 3.52 -11.17 1.34
N TRP A 124 2.88 -10.62 0.31
CA TRP A 124 1.73 -9.73 0.45
C TRP A 124 0.54 -10.38 1.18
N GLN A 125 0.41 -11.70 1.14
CA GLN A 125 -0.63 -12.47 1.84
C GLN A 125 -0.16 -13.03 3.19
N GLN A 126 1.07 -12.74 3.62
CA GLN A 126 1.62 -13.17 4.91
C GLN A 126 1.62 -12.00 5.91
N VAL A 127 0.43 -11.50 6.23
CA VAL A 127 0.29 -10.32 7.10
C VAL A 127 0.50 -10.69 8.57
N HIS A 128 1.33 -9.92 9.27
CA HIS A 128 1.53 -10.02 10.71
C HIS A 128 0.65 -9.02 11.43
N ASP A 129 -0.32 -9.49 12.20
CA ASP A 129 -1.12 -8.64 13.09
C ASP A 129 -0.46 -8.53 14.45
N PHE A 130 0.18 -7.38 14.69
CA PHE A 130 0.95 -7.13 15.91
C PHE A 130 0.08 -7.09 17.17
N GLY A 131 -1.18 -6.65 17.04
CA GLY A 131 -2.13 -6.58 18.16
C GLY A 131 -2.78 -7.93 18.49
N TRP A 132 -2.61 -8.95 17.65
CA TRP A 132 -3.26 -10.25 17.80
C TRP A 132 -2.34 -11.32 18.39
N LEU A 133 -2.26 -11.36 19.72
CA LEU A 133 -1.37 -12.28 20.46
C LEU A 133 -1.89 -13.73 20.58
N ARG A 134 -2.97 -14.09 19.87
CA ARG A 134 -3.59 -15.42 19.96
C ARG A 134 -3.04 -16.37 18.89
N ALA A 135 -3.06 -17.67 19.17
CA ALA A 135 -2.64 -18.71 18.22
C ALA A 135 -3.62 -18.89 17.03
N THR A 136 -4.84 -18.36 17.13
CA THR A 136 -5.82 -18.42 16.04
C THR A 136 -5.53 -17.35 14.99
N ALA A 137 -6.04 -17.52 13.77
CA ALA A 137 -5.99 -16.48 12.75
C ALA A 137 -6.58 -15.15 13.26
N SER A 138 -5.96 -14.03 12.92
CA SER A 138 -6.50 -12.70 13.23
C SER A 138 -7.79 -12.47 12.44
N PRO A 139 -8.86 -11.97 13.08
CA PRO A 139 -10.09 -11.57 12.38
C PRO A 139 -9.96 -10.18 11.71
N ASN A 140 -8.88 -9.45 11.96
CA ASN A 140 -8.75 -8.05 11.56
C ASN A 140 -8.38 -7.88 10.09
N TRP A 141 -7.88 -8.94 9.46
CA TRP A 141 -7.50 -8.92 8.05
C TRP A 141 -7.88 -10.24 7.34
N SER A 142 -7.98 -10.18 6.01
CA SER A 142 -8.19 -11.36 5.17
C SER A 142 -7.62 -11.14 3.76
N VAL A 143 -7.56 -12.18 2.93
CA VAL A 143 -7.23 -12.02 1.50
C VAL A 143 -8.48 -11.60 0.73
N LEU A 144 -8.38 -10.57 -0.11
CA LEU A 144 -9.45 -10.13 -0.99
C LEU A 144 -9.69 -11.19 -2.10
N PRO A 145 -10.90 -11.77 -2.22
CA PRO A 145 -11.21 -12.75 -3.25
C PRO A 145 -11.02 -12.17 -4.65
N ALA A 146 -10.52 -12.99 -5.59
CA ALA A 146 -10.19 -12.55 -6.95
C ALA A 146 -11.35 -11.84 -7.67
N GLY A 147 -12.58 -12.36 -7.57
CA GLY A 147 -13.76 -11.75 -8.19
C GLY A 147 -14.25 -10.44 -7.55
N LYS A 148 -13.60 -9.97 -6.47
CA LYS A 148 -13.90 -8.69 -5.79
C LYS A 148 -12.78 -7.66 -5.93
N ARG A 149 -11.70 -7.99 -6.65
CA ARG A 149 -10.58 -7.07 -6.91
C ARG A 149 -11.00 -6.01 -7.93
N LYS A 150 -10.45 -4.80 -7.77
CA LYS A 150 -10.72 -3.61 -8.60
C LYS A 150 -9.61 -3.37 -9.60
#